data_AF-A0A1B3JK73-F1
#
_entry.id   AF-A0A1B3JK73-F1
#
_cell.length_a   1.000
_cell.length_b   1.000
_cell.length_c   1.000
_cell.angle_alpha   90.00
_cell.angle_beta   90.00
_cell.angle_gamma   90.00
#
_symmetry.space_group_name_H-M   'P 1'
#
loop_
_entity.id
_entity.type
_entity.pdbx_description
1 polymer ?
#
loop_
_entity_poly.entity_id
_entity_poly.type
_entity_poly.pdbx_seq_one_letter_code
_entity_poly.pdbx_strand_id
1 'polypeptide(L)' 'MKINKTRNYDIQSHPQGLGYIAVEYINGKKVWISQNHCDKSLCETEIEKRKQRLAELNLLNQTKNRRRN' A
#
# COMPACT_ATOMS: atom_id res chain seq x y z
N MET A 1 -20.19 -10.55 -6.17
CA MET A 1 -18.88 -10.56 -6.86
C MET A 1 -17.86 -9.83 -6.01
N LYS A 2 -16.79 -10.50 -5.55
CA LYS A 2 -15.68 -9.82 -4.86
C LYS A 2 -14.92 -9.03 -5.93
N ILE A 3 -15.10 -7.71 -5.96
CA ILE A 3 -14.32 -6.84 -6.86
C ILE A 3 -12.86 -6.99 -6.42
N ASN A 4 -12.05 -7.69 -7.22
CA ASN A 4 -10.59 -7.67 -7.08
C ASN A 4 -10.16 -6.24 -7.39
N LYS A 5 -10.06 -5.42 -6.36
CA LYS A 5 -9.54 -4.05 -6.45
C LYS A 5 -8.05 -4.17 -6.77
N THR A 6 -7.69 -3.99 -8.04
CA THR A 6 -6.29 -4.00 -8.46
C THR A 6 -5.56 -2.88 -7.73
N ARG A 7 -4.55 -3.26 -6.93
CA ARG A 7 -3.71 -2.32 -6.19
C ARG A 7 -2.43 -2.10 -6.98
N ASN A 8 -2.14 -0.85 -7.31
CA ASN A 8 -0.91 -0.46 -7.98
C ASN A 8 -0.08 0.42 -7.06
N TYR A 9 1.24 0.36 -7.19
CA TYR A 9 2.17 1.20 -6.44
C TYR A 9 3.06 1.94 -7.43
N ASP A 10 3.38 3.19 -7.11
CA ASP A 10 4.26 4.03 -7.90
C ASP A 10 5.17 4.84 -6.97
N ILE A 11 6.39 5.15 -7.41
CA ILE A 11 7.34 5.97 -6.66
C ILE A 11 7.51 7.29 -7.41
N GLN A 12 7.07 8.37 -6.77
CA GLN A 12 7.05 9.70 -7.34
C GLN A 12 8.03 10.59 -6.59
N SER A 13 8.57 11.61 -7.28
CA SER A 13 9.30 12.68 -6.59
C SER A 13 8.36 13.45 -5.66
N HIS A 14 8.87 13.85 -4.49
CA HIS A 14 8.08 14.62 -3.54
C HIS A 14 7.73 16.00 -4.13
N PRO A 15 6.45 16.43 -4.12
CA PRO A 15 6.00 17.64 -4.82
C PRO A 15 6.61 18.95 -4.29
N GLN A 16 7.18 18.93 -3.08
CA GLN A 16 7.77 20.10 -2.42
C GLN A 16 9.30 20.00 -2.18
N GLY A 17 10.03 19.02 -2.72
CA GLY A 17 11.47 18.96 -2.47
C GLY A 17 12.23 17.73 -2.94
N LEU A 18 13.47 17.60 -2.44
CA LEU A 18 14.44 16.55 -2.75
C LEU A 18 14.10 15.26 -2.00
N GLY A 19 13.24 14.46 -2.58
CA GLY A 19 12.93 13.14 -2.06
C GLY A 19 11.92 12.39 -2.92
N TYR A 20 11.58 11.20 -2.45
CA TYR A 20 10.68 10.27 -3.11
C TYR A 20 9.59 9.84 -2.13
N ILE A 21 8.42 9.57 -2.69
CA ILE A 21 7.27 9.01 -1.99
C ILE A 21 6.72 7.82 -2.79
N ALA A 22 6.35 6.77 -2.09
CA ALA A 22 5.51 5.72 -2.66
C ALA A 22 4.04 6.09 -2.54
N VAL A 23 3.26 5.81 -3.59
CA VAL A 23 1.83 6.07 -3.66
C VAL A 23 1.11 4.78 -4.03
N GLU A 24 0.09 4.41 -3.25
CA GLU A 24 -0.82 3.29 -3.52
C GLU A 24 -2.05 3.82 -4.25
N TYR A 25 -2.40 3.15 -5.35
CA TYR A 25 -3.61 3.40 -6.11
C TYR A 25 -4.55 2.19 -6.05
N ILE A 26 -5.83 2.47 -5.87
CA ILE A 26 -6.91 1.50 -6.00
C ILE A 26 -7.89 2.01 -7.04
N ASN A 27 -8.07 1.27 -8.13
CA ASN A 27 -8.95 1.66 -9.24
C ASN A 27 -8.68 3.10 -9.72
N GLY A 28 -7.40 3.44 -9.88
CA GLY A 28 -6.95 4.78 -10.32
C GLY A 28 -7.02 5.88 -9.26
N LYS A 29 -7.52 5.62 -8.05
CA LYS A 29 -7.58 6.61 -6.95
C LYS A 29 -6.43 6.40 -5.97
N LYS A 30 -5.75 7.49 -5.59
CA LYS A 30 -4.74 7.50 -4.52
C LYS A 30 -5.41 7.15 -3.19
N VAL A 31 -4.90 6.14 -2.49
CA VAL A 31 -5.46 5.67 -1.20
C VAL A 31 -4.44 5.65 -0.07
N TRP A 32 -3.15 5.67 -0.38
CA TRP A 32 -2.09 5.72 0.60
C TRP A 32 -0.85 6.39 -0.01
N ILE A 33 -0.12 7.10 0.84
CA ILE A 33 1.14 7.76 0.51
C ILE A 33 2.11 7.43 1.64
N SER A 34 3.35 7.14 1.26
CA SER A 34 4.45 6.86 2.19
C SER A 34 5.02 8.14 2.81
N GLN A 35 5.98 7.99 3.72
CA GLN A 35 6.76 9.14 4.17
C GLN A 35 7.70 9.62 3.04
N ASN A 36 8.16 10.87 3.13
CA ASN A 36 9.18 11.39 2.24
C ASN A 36 10.53 10.76 2.58
N HIS A 37 11.18 10.15 1.59
CA HIS A 37 12.49 9.54 1.73
C HIS A 37 13.51 10.19 0.81
N CYS A 38 14.77 10.20 1.20
CA CYS A 38 15.85 10.67 0.34
C CYS A 38 16.17 9.69 -0.81
N ASP A 39 15.77 8.42 -0.70
CA ASP A 39 16.10 7.35 -1.64
C ASP A 39 14.85 6.55 -2.06
N LYS A 40 14.82 6.10 -3.31
CA LYS A 40 13.74 5.26 -3.86
C LYS A 40 13.69 3.89 -3.19
N SER A 41 14.82 3.30 -2.83
CA SER A 41 14.90 1.99 -2.17
C SER A 41 14.18 1.96 -0.82
N LEU A 42 14.18 3.09 -0.09
CA LEU A 42 13.40 3.25 1.14
C LEU A 42 11.90 3.26 0.86
N CYS A 43 11.47 3.87 -0.25
CA CYS A 43 10.08 3.82 -0.71
C CYS A 43 9.66 2.40 -1.10
N GLU A 44 10.52 1.64 -1.77
CA GLU A 44 10.28 0.22 -2.11
C GLU A 44 10.08 -0.62 -0.84
N THR A 45 10.92 -0.40 0.17
CA THR A 45 10.79 -1.07 1.46
C THR A 45 9.46 -0.75 2.14
N GLU A 46 8.98 0.50 2.09
CA GLU A 46 7.66 0.85 2.62
C GLU A 46 6.52 0.18 1.85
N ILE A 47 6.63 0.07 0.51
CA ILE A 47 5.65 -0.65 -0.32
C ILE A 47 5.58 -2.12 0.09
N GLU A 48 6.72 -2.78 0.31
CA GLU A 48 6.76 -4.18 0.75
C GLU A 48 6.12 -4.38 2.13
N LYS A 49 6.49 -3.55 3.11
CA LYS A 49 5.88 -3.57 4.45
C LYS A 49 4.37 -3.33 4.38
N ARG A 50 3.93 -2.43 3.49
CA ARG A 50 2.50 -2.16 3.24
C ARG A 50 1.80 -3.40 2.69
N LYS A 51 2.37 -4.07 1.69
CA LYS A 51 1.82 -5.32 1.12
C LYS A 51 1.70 -6.42 2.19
N GLN A 52 2.74 -6.62 3.00
CA GLN A 52 2.74 -7.61 4.09
C GLN A 52 1.64 -7.32 5.11
N ARG A 53 1.55 -6.09 5.61
CA ARG A 53 0.50 -5.68 6.57
C ARG A 53 -0.92 -5.90 6.02
N LEU A 54 -1.11 -5.63 4.73
CA LEU A 54 -2.41 -5.84 4.08
C LEU A 54 -2.75 -7.34 3.94
N ALA A 55 -1.77 -8.18 3.65
CA ALA A 55 -1.95 -9.62 3.61
C ALA A 55 -2.34 -10.17 5.00
N GLU A 56 -1.64 -9.73 6.06
CA GLU A 56 -1.95 -10.08 7.45
C GLU A 56 -3.37 -9.66 7.85
N LEU A 57 -3.77 -8.41 7.54
CA LEU A 57 -5.13 -7.93 7.81
C LEU A 57 -6.19 -8.73 7.07
N ASN A 58 -5.94 -9.12 5.82
CA ASN A 58 -6.86 -9.98 5.06
C ASN A 58 -6.99 -11.36 5.70
N LEU A 59 -5.90 -11.97 6.16
CA LEU A 59 -5.90 -13.25 6.89
C LEU A 59 -6.69 -13.14 8.21
N LEU A 60 -6.48 -12.08 8.98
CA LEU A 60 -7.23 -11.82 10.22
C LEU A 60 -8.73 -11.62 9.97
N ASN A 61 -9.10 -10.93 8.89
CA ASN A 61 -10.51 -10.76 8.54
C ASN A 61 -11.17 -12.06 8.09
N GLN A 62 -10.44 -12.94 7.39
CA GLN A 62 -10.95 -14.27 7.02
C GLN A 62 -11.17 -15.17 8.24
N THR A 63 -10.22 -15.18 9.19
CA THR A 63 -10.34 -15.97 10.41
C THR A 63 -11.47 -15.48 11.32
N LYS A 64 -11.68 -14.16 11.44
CA LYS A 64 -12.83 -13.60 12.16
C LYS A 64 -14.17 -13.96 11.52
N ASN A 65 -14.28 -13.92 10.20
CA ASN A 65 -15.51 -14.29 9.50
C ASN A 65 -15.82 -15.79 9.64
N ARG A 66 -14.81 -16.67 9.69
CA ARG A 66 -14.99 -18.11 9.94
C ARG A 66 -15.48 -18.44 11.35
N ARG A 67 -15.20 -17.61 12.36
CA ARG A 67 -15.66 -17.82 13.75
C ARG A 67 -17.06 -17.27 14.03
N ARG A 68 -17.65 -16.54 13.07
CA ARG A 68 -18.98 -15.93 13.19
C ARG A 68 -20.07 -16.68 12.41
N ASN A 69 -19.67 -17.65 11.58
CA ASN A 69 -20.55 -18.66 11.00
C ASN A 69 -20.50 -19.92 11.87
#